data_AF-A0A2W5SQ51-F1
#
_entry.id   AF-A0A2W5SQ51-F1
#
_cell.length_a   1.000
_cell.length_b   1.000
_cell.length_c   1.000
_cell.angle_alpha   90.00
_cell.angle_beta   90.00
_cell.angle_gamma   90.00
#
_symmetry.space_group_name_H-M   'P 1'
#
loop_
_entity.id
_entity.type
_entity.pdbx_description
1 polymer ?
#
loop_
_entity_poly.entity_id
_entity_poly.type
_entity_poly.pdbx_seq_one_letter_code
_entity_poly.pdbx_strand_id
1 'polypeptide(L)'
;MYLRSARLKKDLSLRAVEEATEGEVSNAYLSQLENGKIAKPSPHVLYALANALDVSYETLMERAGYIVKAGERAEGSKHGKAATFSIDNLTPEEERALLEHLSYLRWQRNRK
;
A
#
# COMPACT_ATOMS: atom_id res chain seq x y z
N MET A 1 -11.62 9.90 -7.92
CA MET A 1 -13.07 9.58 -7.77
C MET A 1 -13.43 8.95 -6.42
N TYR A 2 -12.91 7.77 -6.04
CA TYR A 2 -13.25 7.12 -4.74
C TYR A 2 -12.76 7.90 -3.50
N LEU A 3 -11.47 8.28 -3.45
CA LEU A 3 -10.90 9.02 -2.31
C LEU A 3 -11.67 10.31 -2.02
N ARG A 4 -12.02 11.06 -3.07
CA ARG A 4 -12.87 12.26 -2.96
C ARG A 4 -14.21 11.96 -2.32
N SER A 5 -14.87 10.88 -2.73
CA SER A 5 -16.15 10.49 -2.15
C SER A 5 -16.03 10.06 -0.68
N ALA A 6 -14.96 9.34 -0.31
CA ALA A 6 -14.70 8.95 1.07
C ALA A 6 -14.43 10.17 1.96
N ARG A 7 -13.64 11.13 1.46
CA ARG A 7 -13.38 12.40 2.15
C ARG A 7 -14.65 13.23 2.36
N LEU A 8 -15.46 13.41 1.31
CA LEU A 8 -16.69 14.20 1.40
C LEU A 8 -17.74 13.55 2.31
N LYS A 9 -17.81 12.21 2.37
CA LYS A 9 -18.69 11.50 3.32
C LYS A 9 -18.37 11.77 4.79
N LYS A 10 -17.15 12.21 5.09
CA LYS A 10 -16.70 12.57 6.44
C LYS A 10 -16.63 14.08 6.64
N ASP A 11 -17.13 14.87 5.69
CA ASP A 11 -17.07 16.34 5.70
C ASP A 11 -15.65 16.91 5.90
N LEU A 12 -14.63 16.15 5.49
CA LEU A 12 -13.24 16.57 5.64
C LEU A 12 -12.82 17.47 4.48
N SER A 13 -12.17 18.60 4.79
CA SER A 13 -11.45 19.38 3.78
C SER A 13 -10.15 18.68 3.39
N LEU A 14 -9.55 19.04 2.25
CA LEU A 14 -8.23 18.52 1.86
C LEU A 14 -7.16 18.84 2.93
N ARG A 15 -7.26 20.01 3.58
CA ARG A 15 -6.35 20.42 4.65
C ARG A 15 -6.57 19.62 5.94
N ALA A 16 -7.80 19.27 6.24
CA ALA A 16 -8.12 18.42 7.39
C ALA A 16 -7.58 16.98 7.21
N VAL A 17 -7.59 16.45 5.98
CA VAL A 17 -6.95 15.15 5.70
C VAL A 17 -5.45 15.23 5.85
N GLU A 18 -4.82 16.29 5.34
CA GLU A 18 -3.37 16.51 5.51
C GLU A 18 -2.98 16.51 6.99
N GLU A 19 -3.71 17.25 7.82
CA GLU A 19 -3.51 17.28 9.29
C GLU A 19 -3.75 15.91 9.94
N ALA A 20 -4.81 15.19 9.53
CA ALA A 20 -5.11 13.84 10.04
C ALA A 20 -4.07 12.79 9.62
N THR A 21 -3.27 13.07 8.59
CA THR A 21 -2.13 12.24 8.17
C THR A 21 -0.80 12.77 8.69
N GLU A 22 -0.80 13.76 9.59
CA GLU A 22 0.41 14.39 10.14
C GLU A 22 1.35 14.94 9.04
N GLY A 23 0.79 15.37 7.91
CA GLY A 23 1.54 15.89 6.77
C GLY A 23 2.11 14.82 5.82
N GLU A 24 1.93 13.52 6.12
CA GLU A 24 2.33 12.42 5.23
C GLU A 24 1.64 12.55 3.85
N VAL A 25 0.41 13.06 3.83
CA VAL A 25 -0.34 13.32 2.60
C VAL A 25 -0.70 14.80 2.49
N SER A 26 0.12 15.57 1.78
CA SER A 26 -0.15 16.99 1.53
C SER A 26 -1.46 17.21 0.76
N ASN A 27 -2.12 18.35 0.99
CA ASN A 27 -3.33 18.76 0.28
C ASN A 27 -3.16 18.78 -1.25
N ALA A 28 -2.00 19.25 -1.72
CA ALA A 28 -1.66 19.26 -3.15
C ALA A 28 -1.59 17.83 -3.73
N TYR A 29 -0.92 16.92 -3.03
CA TYR A 29 -0.80 15.53 -3.43
C TYR A 29 -2.15 14.80 -3.40
N LEU A 30 -2.95 15.01 -2.34
CA LEU A 30 -4.31 14.47 -2.24
C LEU A 30 -5.19 14.96 -3.39
N SER A 31 -5.10 16.25 -3.75
CA SER A 31 -5.81 16.79 -4.91
C SER A 31 -5.39 16.10 -6.22
N GLN A 32 -4.11 15.81 -6.40
CA GLN A 32 -3.62 15.06 -7.57
C GLN A 32 -4.17 13.62 -7.59
N LEU A 33 -4.24 12.94 -6.45
CA LEU A 33 -4.85 11.62 -6.31
C LEU A 33 -6.35 11.63 -6.60
N GLU A 34 -7.09 12.58 -6.03
CA GLU A 34 -8.54 12.68 -6.20
C GLU A 34 -8.95 12.89 -7.66
N ASN A 35 -8.14 13.65 -8.39
CA ASN A 35 -8.32 13.99 -9.80
C ASN A 35 -7.66 12.97 -10.77
N GLY A 36 -7.04 11.90 -10.26
CA GLY A 36 -6.47 10.83 -11.07
C GLY A 36 -5.18 11.18 -11.81
N LYS A 37 -4.51 12.28 -11.44
CA LYS A 37 -3.18 12.62 -11.97
C LYS A 37 -2.13 11.61 -11.48
N ILE A 38 -2.34 11.05 -10.30
CA ILE A 38 -1.53 9.99 -9.72
C ILE A 38 -2.41 8.75 -9.59
N ALA A 39 -2.03 7.68 -10.29
CA ALA A 39 -2.81 6.45 -10.35
C ALA A 39 -2.35 5.37 -9.35
N LYS A 40 -1.10 5.44 -8.89
CA LYS A 40 -0.47 4.45 -8.00
C LYS A 40 0.26 5.14 -6.84
N PRO A 41 -0.46 5.65 -5.83
CA PRO A 41 0.15 6.09 -4.57
C PRO A 41 0.85 4.94 -3.85
N SER A 42 1.88 5.23 -3.05
CA SER A 42 2.58 4.19 -2.30
C SER A 42 1.65 3.49 -1.27
N PRO A 43 1.93 2.23 -0.90
CA PRO A 43 1.18 1.54 0.14
C PRO A 43 1.14 2.31 1.47
N HIS A 44 2.23 3.00 1.82
CA HIS A 44 2.28 3.82 3.03
C HIS A 44 1.29 4.99 2.98
N VAL A 45 1.23 5.74 1.87
CA VAL A 45 0.23 6.80 1.65
C VAL A 45 -1.19 6.22 1.71
N LEU A 46 -1.42 5.06 1.10
CA LEU A 46 -2.71 4.39 1.16
C LEU A 46 -3.11 4.01 2.59
N TYR A 47 -2.16 3.61 3.43
CA TYR A 47 -2.38 3.32 4.84
C TYR A 47 -2.73 4.58 5.63
N ALA A 48 -2.00 5.67 5.44
CA ALA A 48 -2.30 6.96 6.06
C ALA A 48 -3.72 7.45 5.67
N LEU A 49 -4.07 7.35 4.39
CA LEU A 49 -5.40 7.69 3.89
C LEU A 49 -6.50 6.75 4.41
N ALA A 50 -6.20 5.46 4.55
CA ALA A 50 -7.14 4.50 5.14
C ALA A 50 -7.52 4.90 6.56
N ASN A 51 -6.54 5.25 7.38
CA ASN A 51 -6.75 5.69 8.76
C ASN A 51 -7.49 7.02 8.83
N ALA A 52 -7.04 8.04 8.09
CA ALA A 52 -7.67 9.36 8.10
C ALA A 52 -9.13 9.32 7.62
N LEU A 53 -9.39 8.55 6.56
CA LEU A 53 -10.71 8.46 5.95
C LEU A 53 -11.58 7.34 6.53
N ASP A 54 -11.10 6.56 7.52
CA ASP A 54 -11.78 5.37 8.06
C ASP A 54 -12.33 4.45 6.96
N VAL A 55 -11.45 4.12 6.01
CA VAL A 55 -11.75 3.20 4.92
C VAL A 55 -10.81 2.01 4.97
N SER A 56 -11.27 0.86 4.46
CA SER A 56 -10.44 -0.33 4.39
C SER A 56 -9.17 -0.08 3.55
N TYR A 57 -8.02 -0.30 4.17
CA TYR A 57 -6.72 -0.25 3.50
C TYR A 57 -6.65 -1.25 2.33
N GLU A 58 -7.21 -2.44 2.50
CA GLU A 58 -7.32 -3.46 1.44
C GLU A 58 -8.11 -2.93 0.24
N THR A 59 -9.22 -2.23 0.48
CA THR A 59 -10.02 -1.61 -0.60
C THR A 59 -9.22 -0.55 -1.37
N LEU A 60 -8.39 0.23 -0.68
CA LEU A 60 -7.52 1.21 -1.32
C LEU A 60 -6.42 0.54 -2.14
N MET A 61 -5.81 -0.52 -1.60
CA MET A 61 -4.80 -1.33 -2.28
C MET A 61 -5.35 -2.02 -3.53
N GLU A 62 -6.54 -2.60 -3.47
CA GLU A 62 -7.25 -3.16 -4.64
C GLU A 62 -7.46 -2.10 -5.73
N ARG A 63 -7.98 -0.92 -5.34
CA ARG A 63 -8.27 0.17 -6.28
C ARG A 63 -7.03 0.78 -6.91
N ALA A 64 -5.90 0.78 -6.20
CA ALA A 64 -4.60 1.18 -6.72
C ALA A 64 -3.91 0.06 -7.53
N GLY A 65 -4.52 -1.13 -7.61
CA GLY A 65 -4.04 -2.25 -8.41
C GLY A 65 -2.95 -3.09 -7.75
N TYR A 66 -2.78 -2.98 -6.42
CA TYR A 66 -1.83 -3.79 -5.66
C TYR A 66 -2.36 -5.20 -5.36
N ILE A 67 -3.67 -5.35 -5.22
CA ILE A 67 -4.32 -6.63 -4.90
C ILE A 67 -5.19 -7.05 -6.08
N VAL A 68 -4.97 -8.28 -6.55
CA VAL A 68 -5.86 -8.95 -7.51
C VAL A 68 -6.85 -9.81 -6.72
N LYS A 69 -8.15 -9.59 -6.93
CA LYS A 69 -9.23 -10.29 -6.23
C LYS A 69 -9.07 -11.80 -6.33
N ALA A 70 -9.40 -12.49 -5.23
CA ALA A 70 -9.28 -13.95 -5.13
C ALA A 70 -10.07 -14.72 -6.19
N GLY A 71 -11.14 -14.14 -6.74
CA GLY A 71 -11.98 -14.76 -7.78
C GLY A 71 -11.37 -14.78 -9.19
N GLU A 72 -10.28 -14.05 -9.44
CA GLU A 72 -9.54 -14.07 -10.73
C GLU A 72 -8.23 -14.86 -10.62
N ARG A 73 -8.10 -15.71 -9.60
CA ARG A 73 -6.93 -16.57 -9.44
C ARG A 73 -7.16 -17.86 -10.21
N ALA A 74 -6.57 -17.97 -11.39
CA ALA A 74 -6.27 -19.28 -11.95
C ALA A 74 -5.39 -20.05 -10.93
N GLU A 75 -5.79 -21.28 -10.60
CA GLU A 75 -5.05 -22.19 -9.73
C GLU A 75 -3.59 -22.29 -10.21
N GLY A 76 -2.63 -21.88 -9.37
CA GLY A 76 -1.20 -21.99 -9.66
C GLY A 76 -0.38 -20.69 -9.55
N SER A 77 -1.01 -19.52 -9.36
CA SER A 77 -0.26 -18.26 -9.17
C SER A 77 0.26 -18.12 -7.73
N LYS A 78 1.46 -18.67 -7.54
CA LYS A 78 2.41 -18.55 -6.42
C LYS A 78 2.13 -17.43 -5.40
N HIS A 79 2.13 -17.80 -4.12
CA HIS A 79 2.27 -16.91 -2.95
C HIS A 79 3.50 -16.01 -3.05
N GLY A 80 3.44 -14.91 -3.81
CA GLY A 80 4.66 -14.14 -4.05
C GLY A 80 4.44 -12.86 -4.83
N LYS A 81 3.47 -12.05 -4.41
CA LYS A 81 3.43 -10.63 -4.82
C LYS A 81 3.25 -9.71 -3.62
N ALA A 82 2.33 -10.01 -2.69
CA ALA A 82 2.23 -9.26 -1.43
C ALA A 82 3.55 -9.31 -0.62
N ALA A 83 4.17 -10.49 -0.54
CA ALA A 83 5.48 -10.66 0.10
C ALA A 83 6.64 -10.03 -0.70
N THR A 84 6.46 -9.77 -2.00
CA THR A 84 7.47 -9.13 -2.86
C THR A 84 7.39 -7.60 -2.78
N PHE A 85 6.21 -7.03 -2.53
CA PHE A 85 6.04 -5.58 -2.43
C PHE A 85 6.34 -5.01 -1.04
N SER A 86 6.39 -5.84 0.02
CA SER A 86 7.03 -5.45 1.28
C SER A 86 8.55 -5.27 1.14
N ILE A 87 9.15 -5.68 0.02
CA ILE A 87 10.58 -5.54 -0.26
C ILE A 87 10.90 -4.14 -0.83
N ASP A 88 9.98 -3.54 -1.58
CA ASP A 88 10.23 -2.26 -2.28
C ASP A 88 10.24 -1.03 -1.36
N ASN A 89 9.96 -1.18 -0.07
CA ASN A 89 9.98 -0.12 0.93
C ASN A 89 10.80 -0.51 2.18
N LEU A 90 11.78 -1.40 2.01
CA LEU A 90 12.74 -1.75 3.05
C LEU A 90 13.83 -0.67 3.11
N THR A 91 14.21 -0.31 4.32
CA THR A 91 15.47 0.38 4.55
C THR A 91 16.64 -0.50 4.06
N PRO A 92 17.80 0.08 3.69
CA PRO A 92 18.97 -0.71 3.31
C PRO A 92 19.39 -1.74 4.36
N GLU A 93 19.11 -1.47 5.63
CA GLU A 93 19.33 -2.36 6.77
C GLU A 93 18.39 -3.56 6.75
N GLU A 94 17.10 -3.33 6.51
CA GLU A 94 16.09 -4.38 6.44
C GLU A 94 16.24 -5.27 5.20
N GLU A 95 16.66 -4.69 4.06
CA GLU A 95 16.99 -5.45 2.84
C GLU A 95 18.14 -6.45 3.09
N ARG A 96 19.20 -6.00 3.78
CA ARG A 96 20.34 -6.85 4.15
C ARG A 96 19.91 -7.97 5.10
N ALA A 97 19.11 -7.66 6.11
CA ALA A 97 18.60 -8.64 7.05
C ALA A 97 17.72 -9.70 6.37
N LEU A 98 16.92 -9.28 5.38
CA LEU A 98 16.09 -10.18 4.59
C LEU A 98 16.95 -11.12 3.71
N LEU A 99 17.97 -10.60 3.04
CA LEU A 99 18.89 -11.39 2.21
C LEU A 99 19.63 -12.44 3.04
N GLU A 100 20.08 -12.09 4.24
CA GLU A 100 20.72 -13.01 5.18
C GLU A 100 19.76 -14.14 5.58
N HIS A 101 18.54 -13.79 5.98
CA HIS A 101 17.52 -14.78 6.38
C HIS A 101 17.14 -15.74 5.24
N LEU A 102 16.98 -15.23 4.02
CA LEU A 102 16.70 -16.04 2.84
C LEU A 102 17.84 -17.00 2.51
N SER A 103 19.10 -16.56 2.69
CA SER A 103 20.27 -17.42 2.48
C SER A 103 20.29 -18.58 3.48
N TYR A 104 19.97 -18.31 4.75
CA TYR A 104 19.89 -19.31 5.81
C TYR A 104 18.82 -20.36 5.54
N LEU A 105 17.61 -19.96 5.13
CA LEU A 105 16.53 -20.89 4.81
C LEU A 105 16.86 -21.78 3.61
N ARG A 106 17.50 -21.23 2.57
CA ARG A 106 17.96 -22.00 1.40
C ARG A 106 19.01 -23.02 1.80
N TRP A 107 19.93 -22.64 2.68
CA TRP A 107 20.94 -23.54 3.21
C TRP A 107 20.34 -24.66 4.07
N GLN A 108 19.36 -24.36 4.93
CA GLN A 108 18.64 -25.38 5.70
C GLN A 108 17.88 -26.36 4.81
N ARG A 109 17.27 -25.87 3.71
CA ARG A 109 16.51 -26.71 2.78
C ARG A 109 17.40 -27.66 1.99
N ASN A 110 18.64 -27.27 1.68
CA ASN A 110 19.61 -28.13 1.01
C ASN A 110 20.33 -29.13 1.95
N ARG A 111 20.03 -29.09 3.26
CA ARG A 111 20.60 -29.97 4.29
C ARG A 111 19.67 -31.13 4.70
N LYS A 112 18.43 -31.16 4.22
CA LYS A 112 17.52 -32.31 4.31
C LYS A 112 17.53 -33.06 2.99
#